data_AF-A0A7X0AS19-F1
#
_entry.id   AF-A0A7X0AS19-F1
#
_cell.length_a   1.000
_cell.length_b   1.000
_cell.length_c   1.000
_cell.angle_alpha   90.00
_cell.angle_beta   90.00
_cell.angle_gamma   90.00
#
_symmetry.space_group_name_H-M   'P 1'
#
loop_
_entity.id
_entity.type
_entity.pdbx_description
1 polymer ?
#
loop_
_entity_poly.entity_id
_entity_poly.type
_entity_poly.pdbx_seq_one_letter_code
_entity_poly.pdbx_strand_id
1 'polypeptide(L)'
;MQTVREWAALRGFTYEFVDDALFDYASPQLRALPRNSILPLTDVARLGLLRARLASDYERALWIDADVVIFRPEQLLVADDGGAMLCHQIWSSQDAQQRLVHRKGINNAFMMFRRGHPLLAFLHYSAVQLYGHYDSATMPPTAIGTTFLTKLGTLLPIRLMPNVACLSPMLVSALVHGTNTEWLTEHATQFGQPFYAANLCHSMLSEGEEIAPHREKFSDAQLTTMVETLMHTRGRQLLSRDA
;
A
#
# COMPACT_ATOMS: atom_id res chain seq x y z
N MET A 1 12.38 2.38 4.83
CA MET A 1 12.84 1.00 4.52
C MET A 1 14.05 1.01 3.58
N GLN A 2 15.12 0.29 3.91
CA GLN A 2 16.37 0.24 3.11
C GLN A 2 16.17 -0.41 1.73
N THR A 3 15.32 -1.45 1.63
CA THR A 3 15.06 -2.19 0.39
C THR A 3 14.47 -1.33 -0.72
N VAL A 4 13.64 -0.33 -0.36
CA VAL A 4 13.07 0.64 -1.32
C VAL A 4 14.15 1.56 -1.88
N ARG A 5 15.08 2.02 -1.04
CA ARG A 5 16.21 2.87 -1.46
C ARG A 5 17.13 2.13 -2.42
N GLU A 6 17.44 0.87 -2.12
CA GLU A 6 18.28 0.02 -2.96
C GLU A 6 17.63 -0.28 -4.31
N TRP A 7 16.33 -0.59 -4.30
CA TRP A 7 15.56 -0.75 -5.53
C TRP A 7 15.52 0.53 -6.37
N ALA A 8 15.30 1.69 -5.74
CA ALA A 8 15.29 2.97 -6.44
C ALA A 8 16.63 3.22 -7.14
N ALA A 9 17.75 3.01 -6.45
CA ALA A 9 19.09 3.12 -7.03
C ALA A 9 19.31 2.12 -8.19
N LEU A 10 18.91 0.86 -8.02
CA LEU A 10 18.99 -0.17 -9.06
C LEU A 10 18.20 0.22 -10.33
N ARG A 11 17.08 0.92 -10.17
CA ARG A 11 16.20 1.34 -11.27
C ARG A 11 16.50 2.73 -11.82
N GLY A 12 17.50 3.43 -11.26
CA GLY A 12 17.84 4.80 -11.67
C GLY A 12 16.84 5.86 -11.22
N PHE A 13 16.05 5.59 -10.17
CA PHE A 13 15.19 6.60 -9.53
C PHE A 13 15.96 7.36 -8.47
N THR A 14 15.67 8.66 -8.35
CA THR A 14 16.06 9.43 -7.16
C THR A 14 15.18 9.01 -6.00
N TYR A 15 15.81 8.66 -4.87
CA TYR A 15 15.10 8.29 -3.65
C TYR A 15 14.98 9.48 -2.71
N GLU A 16 13.76 9.71 -2.22
CA GLU A 16 13.46 10.67 -1.17
C GLU A 16 12.71 9.95 -0.04
N PHE A 17 13.19 10.11 1.19
CA PHE A 17 12.43 9.75 2.38
C PHE A 17 11.74 11.00 2.90
N VAL A 18 10.43 10.92 3.11
CA VAL A 18 9.62 12.01 3.66
C VAL A 18 8.99 11.49 4.95
N ASP A 19 9.28 12.19 6.04
CA ASP A 19 8.73 11.94 7.38
C ASP A 19 7.40 12.71 7.56
N ASP A 20 7.16 13.25 8.75
CA ASP A 20 5.98 14.08 9.04
C ASP A 20 5.89 15.35 8.19
N ALA A 21 6.99 15.79 7.55
CA ALA A 21 6.96 16.84 6.54
C ALA A 21 6.02 16.50 5.36
N LEU A 22 5.60 15.24 5.21
CA LEU A 22 4.55 14.82 4.29
C LEU A 22 3.29 15.68 4.46
N PHE A 23 2.90 16.00 5.68
CA PHE A 23 1.65 16.70 5.93
C PHE A 23 1.66 18.16 5.47
N ASP A 24 2.83 18.74 5.18
CA ASP A 24 2.92 20.08 4.59
C ASP A 24 2.37 20.14 3.17
N TYR A 25 2.21 18.98 2.51
CA TYR A 25 1.54 18.87 1.21
C TYR A 25 0.01 18.80 1.30
N ALA A 26 -0.55 18.84 2.52
CA ALA A 26 -1.96 19.09 2.76
C ALA A 26 -2.17 20.54 3.23
N SER A 27 -3.29 21.15 2.80
CA SER A 27 -3.58 22.54 3.20
C SER A 27 -3.70 22.67 4.73
N PRO A 28 -3.31 23.81 5.33
CA PRO A 28 -3.45 24.05 6.77
C PRO A 28 -4.88 23.83 7.27
N GLN A 29 -5.88 24.16 6.45
CA GLN A 29 -7.30 23.97 6.75
C GLN A 29 -7.63 22.49 6.95
N LEU A 30 -7.15 21.60 6.07
CA LEU A 30 -7.39 20.16 6.20
C LEU A 30 -6.65 19.58 7.41
N ARG A 31 -5.40 20.03 7.65
CA ARG A 31 -4.61 19.58 8.81
C ARG A 31 -5.23 19.96 10.15
N ALA A 32 -5.93 21.09 10.22
CA ALA A 32 -6.56 21.57 11.44
C ALA A 32 -7.88 20.86 11.76
N LEU A 33 -8.44 20.06 10.84
CA LEU A 33 -9.69 19.35 11.08
C LEU A 33 -9.45 18.19 12.06
N PRO A 34 -10.22 18.10 13.16
CA PRO A 34 -10.12 16.96 14.06
C PRO A 34 -10.53 15.70 13.30
N ARG A 35 -9.73 14.64 13.42
CA ARG A 35 -10.00 13.32 12.83
C ARG A 35 -9.60 12.23 13.78
N ASN A 36 -10.32 11.11 13.71
CA ASN A 36 -10.06 9.92 14.52
C ASN A 36 -8.92 9.05 13.97
N SER A 37 -8.44 9.34 12.75
CA SER A 37 -7.28 8.68 12.15
C SER A 37 -6.54 9.64 11.25
N ILE A 38 -5.21 9.50 11.23
CA ILE A 38 -4.32 10.27 10.36
C ILE A 38 -4.29 9.74 8.92
N LEU A 39 -4.67 8.48 8.70
CA LEU A 39 -4.51 7.80 7.40
C LEU A 39 -5.19 8.52 6.23
N PRO A 40 -6.43 9.04 6.37
CA PRO A 40 -7.03 9.79 5.27
C PRO A 40 -6.30 11.10 4.94
N LEU A 41 -5.67 11.73 5.94
CA LEU A 41 -4.85 12.93 5.70
C LEU A 41 -3.56 12.55 4.98
N THR A 42 -2.95 11.42 5.33
CA THR A 42 -1.80 10.83 4.63
C THR A 42 -2.13 10.56 3.15
N ASP A 43 -3.35 10.09 2.85
CA ASP A 43 -3.82 9.87 1.48
C ASP A 43 -3.93 11.17 0.67
N VAL A 44 -4.40 12.27 1.28
CA VAL A 44 -4.39 13.60 0.65
C VAL A 44 -2.96 14.08 0.44
N ALA A 45 -2.15 14.02 1.49
CA ALA A 45 -0.80 14.57 1.53
C ALA A 45 0.14 13.90 0.51
N ARG A 46 0.11 12.56 0.38
CA ARG A 46 0.93 11.84 -0.60
C ARG A 46 0.61 12.23 -2.05
N LEU A 47 -0.66 12.50 -2.36
CA LEU A 47 -1.06 12.99 -3.68
C LEU A 47 -0.57 14.43 -3.90
N GLY A 48 -0.58 15.26 -2.86
CA GLY A 48 -0.02 16.61 -2.90
C GLY A 48 1.49 16.61 -3.17
N LEU A 49 2.23 15.73 -2.48
CA LEU A 49 3.67 15.54 -2.68
C LEU A 49 3.98 15.07 -4.11
N LEU A 50 3.30 14.05 -4.60
CA LEU A 50 3.48 13.56 -5.98
C LEU A 50 3.24 14.66 -7.01
N ARG A 51 2.22 15.51 -6.80
CA ARG A 51 1.95 16.67 -7.66
C ARG A 51 3.09 17.69 -7.61
N ALA A 52 3.59 18.00 -6.42
CA ALA A 52 4.69 18.95 -6.25
C ALA A 52 5.97 18.47 -6.96
N ARG A 53 6.30 17.18 -6.86
CA ARG A 53 7.46 16.58 -7.55
C ARG A 53 7.28 16.55 -9.06
N LEU A 54 6.09 16.26 -9.57
CA LEU A 54 5.84 16.29 -11.01
C LEU A 54 5.76 17.71 -11.59
N ALA A 55 5.53 18.73 -10.75
CA ALA A 55 5.60 20.13 -11.14
C ALA A 55 7.04 20.67 -11.18
N SER A 56 8.02 19.95 -10.62
CA SER A 56 9.45 20.27 -10.78
C SER A 56 9.98 19.67 -12.08
N ASP A 57 11.24 19.24 -12.08
CA ASP A 57 11.99 18.63 -13.17
C ASP A 57 11.72 17.11 -13.37
N TYR A 58 10.94 16.45 -12.52
CA TYR A 58 10.63 15.02 -12.69
C TYR A 58 9.54 14.72 -13.74
N GLU A 59 9.85 13.79 -14.65
CA GLU A 59 8.89 13.25 -15.65
C GLU A 59 7.92 12.23 -15.02
N ARG A 60 8.37 11.53 -13.97
CA ARG A 60 7.63 10.47 -13.29
C ARG A 60 7.90 10.54 -11.79
N ALA A 61 6.86 10.34 -10.99
CA ALA A 61 6.93 10.24 -9.54
C ALA A 61 6.25 8.97 -9.05
N LEU A 62 6.87 8.33 -8.07
CA LEU A 62 6.38 7.11 -7.44
C LEU A 62 6.17 7.36 -5.95
N TRP A 63 5.10 6.79 -5.41
CA TRP A 63 4.87 6.70 -3.98
C TRP A 63 4.96 5.24 -3.57
N ILE A 64 5.69 4.97 -2.49
CA ILE A 64 5.83 3.64 -1.88
C ILE A 64 5.74 3.83 -0.37
N ASP A 65 4.79 3.15 0.28
CA ASP A 65 4.63 3.24 1.74
C ASP A 65 5.91 2.79 2.48
N ALA A 66 6.15 3.37 3.65
CA ALA A 66 7.40 3.16 4.40
C ALA A 66 7.58 1.73 4.93
N ASP A 67 6.49 0.97 5.00
CA ASP A 67 6.40 -0.43 5.42
C ASP A 67 6.32 -1.40 4.23
N VAL A 68 6.66 -0.95 3.01
CA VAL A 68 6.86 -1.83 1.85
C VAL A 68 8.26 -2.41 1.87
N VAL A 69 8.35 -3.74 1.76
CA VAL A 69 9.61 -4.48 1.66
C VAL A 69 9.76 -5.02 0.24
N ILE A 70 10.86 -4.67 -0.44
CA ILE A 70 11.18 -5.18 -1.78
C ILE A 70 12.23 -6.29 -1.65
N PHE A 71 11.84 -7.53 -1.96
CA PHE A 71 12.70 -8.72 -1.79
C PHE A 71 13.14 -9.37 -3.11
N ARG A 72 12.65 -8.88 -4.25
CA ARG A 72 13.15 -9.20 -5.62
C ARG A 72 13.30 -7.92 -6.45
N PRO A 73 14.26 -7.04 -6.09
CA PRO A 73 14.36 -5.71 -6.69
C PRO A 73 14.58 -5.74 -8.20
N GLU A 74 15.31 -6.73 -8.71
CA GLU A 74 15.55 -6.95 -10.14
C GLU A 74 14.30 -7.38 -10.94
N GLN A 75 13.26 -7.89 -10.27
CA GLN A 75 12.01 -8.30 -10.93
C GLN A 75 10.88 -7.27 -10.78
N LEU A 76 10.92 -6.41 -9.76
CA LEU A 76 9.95 -5.31 -9.61
C LEU A 76 10.20 -4.23 -10.67
N LEU A 77 9.49 -4.34 -11.80
CA LEU A 77 9.56 -3.46 -12.96
C LEU A 77 8.33 -2.54 -13.01
N VAL A 78 8.55 -1.26 -13.32
CA VAL A 78 7.48 -0.27 -13.44
C VAL A 78 7.33 0.12 -14.90
N ALA A 79 6.32 -0.47 -15.57
CA ALA A 79 6.03 -0.19 -16.96
C ALA A 79 5.68 1.30 -17.17
N ASP A 80 6.08 1.83 -18.32
CA ASP A 80 5.94 3.25 -18.68
C ASP A 80 4.85 3.55 -19.72
N ASP A 81 4.09 2.54 -20.10
CA ASP A 81 3.17 2.56 -21.24
C ASP A 81 1.80 3.18 -20.92
N GLY A 82 1.46 3.41 -19.64
CA GLY A 82 0.13 3.82 -19.20
C GLY A 82 0.01 5.17 -18.51
N GLY A 83 1.12 5.86 -18.23
CA GLY A 83 1.13 7.18 -17.58
C GLY A 83 0.67 7.23 -16.11
N ALA A 84 -0.11 6.27 -15.62
CA ALA A 84 -0.42 6.09 -14.22
C ALA A 84 -0.60 4.60 -13.85
N MET A 85 -0.30 4.25 -12.61
CA MET A 85 -0.46 2.91 -12.07
C MET A 85 -0.74 2.97 -10.56
N LEU A 86 -1.72 2.20 -10.09
CA LEU A 86 -2.02 2.00 -8.67
C LEU A 86 -1.65 0.58 -8.23
N CYS A 87 -1.83 0.22 -6.97
CA CYS A 87 -1.49 -1.12 -6.49
C CYS A 87 -2.72 -2.05 -6.51
N HIS A 88 -2.56 -3.24 -7.07
CA HIS A 88 -3.58 -4.28 -6.90
C HIS A 88 -3.62 -4.74 -5.44
N GLN A 89 -4.83 -5.01 -4.92
CA GLN A 89 -5.01 -5.56 -3.59
C GLN A 89 -5.78 -6.88 -3.67
N ILE A 90 -5.32 -7.85 -2.90
CA ILE A 90 -6.16 -8.96 -2.43
C ILE A 90 -6.09 -8.94 -0.91
N TRP A 91 -7.21 -8.67 -0.27
CA TRP A 91 -7.31 -8.66 1.17
C TRP A 91 -7.81 -10.02 1.66
N SER A 92 -6.96 -10.75 2.39
CA SER A 92 -7.34 -12.02 3.02
C SER A 92 -7.80 -11.79 4.44
N SER A 93 -8.96 -12.36 4.78
CA SER A 93 -9.51 -12.38 6.14
C SER A 93 -10.22 -13.70 6.39
N GLN A 94 -10.70 -13.93 7.62
CA GLN A 94 -11.62 -15.02 7.91
C GLN A 94 -13.07 -14.53 7.99
N ASP A 95 -14.01 -15.35 7.51
CA ASP A 95 -15.44 -15.11 7.70
C ASP A 95 -15.92 -15.56 9.11
N ALA A 96 -17.23 -15.41 9.38
CA ALA A 96 -17.82 -15.82 10.66
C ALA A 96 -17.68 -17.32 10.96
N GLN A 97 -17.43 -18.15 9.94
CA GLN A 97 -17.18 -19.58 10.04
C GLN A 97 -15.68 -19.92 10.02
N GLN A 98 -14.81 -18.92 10.22
CA GLN A 98 -13.34 -19.07 10.24
C GLN A 98 -12.74 -19.53 8.90
N ARG A 99 -13.48 -19.43 7.80
CA ARG A 99 -12.98 -19.77 6.46
C ARG A 99 -12.24 -18.60 5.86
N LEU A 100 -11.15 -18.89 5.15
CA LEU A 100 -10.40 -17.88 4.42
C LEU A 100 -11.30 -17.28 3.32
N VAL A 101 -11.35 -15.95 3.28
CA VAL A 101 -12.05 -15.19 2.25
C VAL A 101 -11.14 -14.11 1.69
N HIS A 102 -11.25 -13.89 0.39
CA HIS A 102 -10.43 -12.95 -0.35
C HIS A 102 -11.30 -11.86 -0.98
N ARG A 103 -10.93 -10.60 -0.77
CA ARG A 103 -11.54 -9.46 -1.44
C ARG A 103 -10.54 -8.78 -2.35
N LYS A 104 -10.85 -8.70 -3.64
CA LYS A 104 -10.04 -7.97 -4.62
C LYS A 104 -10.35 -6.47 -4.53
N GLY A 105 -9.33 -5.65 -4.69
CA GLY A 105 -9.45 -4.20 -4.63
C GLY A 105 -8.23 -3.48 -5.18
N ILE A 106 -8.16 -2.20 -4.85
CA ILE A 106 -7.05 -1.30 -5.20
C ILE A 106 -6.62 -0.60 -3.92
N ASN A 107 -5.32 -0.59 -3.64
CA ASN A 107 -4.73 0.21 -2.56
C ASN A 107 -3.71 1.21 -3.13
N ASN A 108 -3.19 2.07 -2.25
CA ASN A 108 -2.26 3.14 -2.56
C ASN A 108 -0.90 3.00 -1.88
N ALA A 109 -0.54 1.79 -1.45
CA ALA A 109 0.79 1.49 -0.91
C ALA A 109 1.89 1.59 -1.97
N PHE A 110 1.52 1.47 -3.24
CA PHE A 110 2.36 1.75 -4.40
C PHE A 110 1.55 2.56 -5.41
N MET A 111 2.09 3.69 -5.87
CA MET A 111 1.51 4.48 -6.95
C MET A 111 2.60 5.03 -7.88
N MET A 112 2.28 5.19 -9.15
CA MET A 112 3.14 5.83 -10.13
C MET A 112 2.32 6.77 -11.00
N PHE A 113 2.85 7.96 -11.27
CA PHE A 113 2.26 8.91 -12.20
C PHE A 113 3.33 9.58 -13.04
N ARG A 114 3.02 9.83 -14.31
CA ARG A 114 3.76 10.72 -15.19
C ARG A 114 3.25 12.15 -15.08
N ARG A 115 4.15 13.10 -15.38
CA ARG A 115 3.80 14.52 -15.49
C ARG A 115 2.65 14.70 -16.48
N GLY A 116 1.65 15.51 -16.10
CA GLY A 116 0.50 15.82 -16.95
C GLY A 116 -0.57 14.73 -17.02
N HIS A 117 -0.37 13.54 -16.43
CA HIS A 117 -1.41 12.52 -16.45
C HIS A 117 -2.64 12.95 -15.61
N PRO A 118 -3.86 12.94 -16.17
CA PRO A 118 -5.03 13.55 -15.54
C PRO A 118 -5.47 12.84 -14.25
N LEU A 119 -5.19 11.55 -14.11
CA LEU A 119 -5.60 10.76 -12.95
C LEU A 119 -5.05 11.34 -11.64
N LEU A 120 -3.81 11.85 -11.61
CA LEU A 120 -3.26 12.41 -10.36
C LEU A 120 -4.02 13.68 -9.93
N ALA A 121 -4.33 14.56 -10.87
CA ALA A 121 -5.10 15.78 -10.58
C ALA A 121 -6.52 15.43 -10.11
N PHE A 122 -7.16 14.46 -10.76
CA PHE A 122 -8.46 13.94 -10.37
C PHE A 122 -8.43 13.34 -8.96
N LEU A 123 -7.51 12.41 -8.68
CA LEU A 123 -7.40 11.76 -7.38
C LEU A 123 -7.13 12.76 -6.27
N HIS A 124 -6.23 13.73 -6.49
CA HIS A 124 -5.95 14.78 -5.51
C HIS A 124 -7.19 15.64 -5.23
N TYR A 125 -7.90 16.07 -6.28
CA TYR A 125 -9.14 16.82 -6.13
C TYR A 125 -10.18 16.01 -5.34
N SER A 126 -10.45 14.77 -5.75
CA SER A 126 -11.39 13.88 -5.09
C SER A 126 -11.01 13.61 -3.63
N ALA A 127 -9.73 13.40 -3.33
CA ALA A 127 -9.25 13.18 -1.96
C ALA A 127 -9.55 14.39 -1.07
N VAL A 128 -9.26 15.62 -1.55
CA VAL A 128 -9.57 16.86 -0.80
C VAL A 128 -11.08 17.01 -0.58
N GLN A 129 -11.89 16.76 -1.61
CA GLN A 129 -13.35 16.86 -1.51
C GLN A 129 -13.92 15.82 -0.54
N LEU A 130 -13.49 14.57 -0.64
CA LEU A 130 -13.91 13.50 0.27
C LEU A 130 -13.50 13.81 1.71
N TYR A 131 -12.25 14.26 1.93
CA TYR A 131 -11.78 14.62 3.27
C TYR A 131 -12.64 15.71 3.92
N GLY A 132 -13.07 16.71 3.15
CA GLY A 132 -13.97 17.77 3.62
C GLY A 132 -15.43 17.34 3.76
N HIS A 133 -15.87 16.33 3.00
CA HIS A 133 -17.25 15.83 3.02
C HIS A 133 -17.54 14.90 4.21
N TYR A 134 -16.58 14.07 4.60
CA TYR A 134 -16.76 13.15 5.73
C TYR A 134 -16.85 13.90 7.06
N ASP A 135 -17.73 13.41 7.94
CA ASP A 135 -17.73 13.80 9.35
C ASP A 135 -16.41 13.36 10.01
N SER A 136 -15.80 14.30 10.73
CA SER A 136 -14.64 14.10 11.59
C SER A 136 -14.65 12.84 12.44
N ALA A 137 -15.82 12.50 13.01
CA ALA A 137 -15.96 11.45 14.00
C ALA A 137 -16.20 10.07 13.37
N THR A 138 -16.65 10.01 12.12
CA THR A 138 -17.11 8.75 11.51
C THR A 138 -16.36 8.39 10.24
N MET A 139 -15.34 9.16 9.86
CA MET A 139 -14.55 8.89 8.67
C MET A 139 -13.74 7.59 8.81
N PRO A 140 -14.01 6.55 8.00
CA PRO A 140 -13.19 5.34 8.03
C PRO A 140 -11.76 5.65 7.55
N PRO A 141 -10.71 5.03 8.12
CA PRO A 141 -9.33 5.34 7.72
C PRO A 141 -9.01 4.99 6.27
N THR A 142 -9.73 4.04 5.69
CA THR A 142 -9.57 3.64 4.27
C THR A 142 -10.46 4.42 3.31
N ALA A 143 -11.20 5.44 3.76
CA ALA A 143 -12.23 6.10 2.98
C ALA A 143 -11.68 6.79 1.72
N ILE A 144 -10.48 7.39 1.79
CA ILE A 144 -9.84 8.09 0.67
C ILE A 144 -8.90 7.17 -0.12
N GLY A 145 -8.17 6.29 0.55
CA GLY A 145 -7.33 5.28 -0.08
C GLY A 145 -8.17 4.13 -0.61
N THR A 146 -8.00 2.95 -0.01
CA THR A 146 -8.51 1.67 -0.54
C THR A 146 -9.99 1.67 -0.91
N THR A 147 -10.87 2.23 -0.09
CA THR A 147 -12.32 2.20 -0.33
C THR A 147 -12.70 3.00 -1.57
N PHE A 148 -12.21 4.24 -1.67
CA PHE A 148 -12.48 5.09 -2.83
C PHE A 148 -11.81 4.54 -4.10
N LEU A 149 -10.55 4.16 -4.03
CA LEU A 149 -9.81 3.64 -5.19
C LEU A 149 -10.42 2.35 -5.73
N THR A 150 -10.85 1.45 -4.85
CA THR A 150 -11.54 0.21 -5.26
C THR A 150 -12.85 0.53 -5.99
N LYS A 151 -13.67 1.45 -5.47
CA LYS A 151 -14.90 1.90 -6.15
C LYS A 151 -14.60 2.58 -7.49
N LEU A 152 -13.55 3.39 -7.57
CA LEU A 152 -13.15 4.02 -8.83
C LEU A 152 -12.74 2.97 -9.86
N GLY A 153 -12.02 1.92 -9.45
CA GLY A 153 -11.61 0.81 -10.31
C GLY A 153 -12.75 -0.04 -10.86
N THR A 154 -13.96 0.00 -10.27
CA THR A 154 -15.13 -0.64 -10.87
C THR A 154 -15.77 0.21 -11.97
N LEU A 155 -15.44 1.50 -12.03
CA LEU A 155 -15.98 2.45 -13.00
C LEU A 155 -15.00 2.74 -14.14
N LEU A 156 -13.70 2.71 -13.85
CA LEU A 156 -12.63 3.05 -14.79
C LEU A 156 -11.60 1.91 -14.86
N PRO A 157 -11.10 1.56 -16.06
CA PRO A 157 -10.02 0.60 -16.20
C PRO A 157 -8.70 1.25 -15.75
N ILE A 158 -8.39 1.15 -14.46
CA ILE A 158 -7.14 1.63 -13.89
C ILE A 158 -6.06 0.54 -14.03
N ARG A 159 -4.88 0.93 -14.52
CA ARG A 159 -3.71 0.04 -14.56
C ARG A 159 -3.20 -0.23 -13.14
N LEU A 160 -2.96 -1.50 -12.84
CA LEU A 160 -2.52 -1.94 -11.52
C LEU A 160 -1.14 -2.60 -11.56
N MET A 161 -0.35 -2.36 -10.52
CA MET A 161 0.86 -3.09 -10.17
C MET A 161 0.45 -4.40 -9.49
N PRO A 162 0.68 -5.58 -10.12
CA PRO A 162 0.23 -6.86 -9.56
C PRO A 162 1.24 -7.49 -8.59
N ASN A 163 2.52 -7.10 -8.65
CA ASN A 163 3.60 -7.81 -7.95
C ASN A 163 3.95 -7.24 -6.57
N VAL A 164 3.07 -6.42 -5.99
CA VAL A 164 3.20 -5.89 -4.63
C VAL A 164 2.07 -6.47 -3.79
N ALA A 165 2.41 -7.41 -2.90
CA ALA A 165 1.43 -8.01 -2.00
C ALA A 165 0.94 -6.99 -0.97
N CYS A 166 -0.30 -7.14 -0.51
CA CYS A 166 -0.85 -6.42 0.63
C CYS A 166 -1.15 -7.46 1.71
N LEU A 167 -0.26 -7.56 2.70
CA LEU A 167 -0.34 -8.59 3.72
C LEU A 167 -1.24 -8.10 4.85
N SER A 168 -2.41 -8.73 4.99
CA SER A 168 -3.30 -8.44 6.12
C SER A 168 -2.65 -8.89 7.44
N PRO A 169 -3.07 -8.35 8.60
CA PRO A 169 -2.52 -8.73 9.91
C PRO A 169 -2.48 -10.24 10.16
N MET A 170 -3.49 -10.97 9.67
CA MET A 170 -3.55 -12.43 9.77
C MET A 170 -2.45 -13.13 8.96
N LEU A 171 -2.13 -12.63 7.76
CA LEU A 171 -1.03 -13.17 6.94
C LEU A 171 0.34 -12.78 7.52
N VAL A 172 0.45 -11.58 8.09
CA VAL A 172 1.65 -11.17 8.85
C VAL A 172 1.88 -12.10 10.03
N SER A 173 0.85 -12.42 10.81
CA SER A 173 0.92 -13.39 11.92
C SER A 173 1.38 -14.77 11.44
N ALA A 174 0.76 -15.28 10.35
CA ALA A 174 1.16 -16.55 9.74
C ALA A 174 2.65 -16.58 9.34
N LEU A 175 3.17 -15.49 8.77
CA LEU A 175 4.59 -15.37 8.41
C LEU A 175 5.51 -15.31 9.63
N VAL A 176 5.18 -14.48 10.62
CA VAL A 176 6.00 -14.29 11.83
C VAL A 176 6.14 -15.60 12.61
N HIS A 177 5.05 -16.36 12.74
CA HIS A 177 5.04 -17.61 13.51
C HIS A 177 5.39 -18.85 12.68
N GLY A 178 5.44 -18.73 11.36
CA GLY A 178 5.59 -19.87 10.46
C GLY A 178 4.39 -20.85 10.54
N THR A 179 3.20 -20.33 10.82
CA THR A 179 1.95 -21.11 10.93
C THR A 179 1.01 -20.78 9.77
N ASN A 180 -0.03 -21.60 9.56
CA ASN A 180 -1.06 -21.38 8.54
C ASN A 180 -0.49 -21.07 7.14
N THR A 181 0.58 -21.76 6.75
CA THR A 181 1.29 -21.55 5.47
C THR A 181 0.40 -21.78 4.25
N GLU A 182 -0.67 -22.54 4.41
CA GLU A 182 -1.73 -22.73 3.43
C GLU A 182 -2.47 -21.42 3.13
N TRP A 183 -2.65 -20.51 4.09
CA TRP A 183 -3.27 -19.21 3.84
C TRP A 183 -2.39 -18.30 2.98
N LEU A 184 -1.07 -18.37 3.16
CA LEU A 184 -0.10 -17.65 2.33
C LEU A 184 -0.12 -18.18 0.90
N THR A 185 -0.18 -19.50 0.76
CA THR A 185 -0.27 -20.17 -0.54
C THR A 185 -1.58 -19.82 -1.24
N GLU A 186 -2.71 -19.92 -0.54
CA GLU A 186 -4.04 -19.59 -1.08
C GLU A 186 -4.14 -18.10 -1.45
N HIS A 187 -3.60 -17.20 -0.63
CA HIS A 187 -3.51 -15.78 -0.99
C HIS A 187 -2.69 -15.56 -2.27
N ALA A 188 -1.55 -16.24 -2.42
CA ALA A 188 -0.71 -16.12 -3.61
C ALA A 188 -1.41 -16.63 -4.88
N THR A 189 -2.18 -17.72 -4.79
CA THR A 189 -2.92 -18.23 -5.96
C THR A 189 -3.98 -17.25 -6.47
N GLN A 190 -4.54 -16.40 -5.60
CA GLN A 190 -5.52 -15.39 -6.02
C GLN A 190 -4.92 -14.29 -6.91
N PHE A 191 -3.62 -14.00 -6.79
CA PHE A 191 -2.92 -13.02 -7.64
C PHE A 191 -2.51 -13.60 -8.99
N GLY A 192 -2.21 -14.90 -9.05
CA GLY A 192 -1.79 -15.58 -10.28
C GLY A 192 -0.43 -15.13 -10.84
N GLN A 193 0.34 -14.33 -10.10
CA GLN A 193 1.68 -13.88 -10.45
C GLN A 193 2.59 -13.82 -9.22
N PRO A 194 3.92 -13.92 -9.38
CA PRO A 194 4.86 -13.79 -8.26
C PRO A 194 4.83 -12.40 -7.62
N PHE A 195 5.06 -12.34 -6.32
CA PHE A 195 5.33 -11.08 -5.63
C PHE A 195 6.82 -10.74 -5.66
N TYR A 196 7.12 -9.45 -5.74
CA TYR A 196 8.48 -8.91 -5.67
C TYR A 196 8.65 -7.93 -4.51
N ALA A 197 7.53 -7.46 -3.96
CA ALA A 197 7.46 -6.67 -2.76
C ALA A 197 6.19 -6.99 -1.97
N ALA A 198 6.15 -6.57 -0.71
CA ALA A 198 4.97 -6.68 0.14
C ALA A 198 4.83 -5.42 1.00
N ASN A 199 3.62 -4.85 1.03
CA ASN A 199 3.19 -3.92 2.06
C ASN A 199 2.78 -4.71 3.32
N LEU A 200 3.33 -4.32 4.46
CA LEU A 200 3.13 -5.02 5.73
C LEU A 200 1.93 -4.51 6.55
N CYS A 201 1.19 -3.52 6.04
CA CYS A 201 0.01 -2.91 6.67
C CYS A 201 0.27 -2.49 8.13
N HIS A 202 1.43 -1.90 8.41
CA HIS A 202 1.91 -1.62 9.76
C HIS A 202 0.95 -0.74 10.58
N SER A 203 0.26 0.21 9.94
CA SER A 203 -0.77 1.01 10.61
C SER A 203 -1.93 0.17 11.16
N MET A 204 -2.28 -0.93 10.47
CA MET A 204 -3.31 -1.87 10.93
C MET A 204 -2.80 -2.88 11.96
N LEU A 205 -1.48 -2.97 12.16
CA LEU A 205 -0.87 -3.72 13.25
C LEU A 205 -0.84 -2.92 14.56
N SER A 206 -0.93 -1.59 14.48
CA SER A 206 -0.74 -0.66 15.59
C SER A 206 -2.02 0.07 16.02
N GLU A 207 -2.95 0.37 15.11
CA GLU A 207 -4.23 1.04 15.41
C GLU A 207 -5.38 0.02 15.56
N GLY A 208 -6.07 0.10 16.70
CA GLY A 208 -7.11 -0.85 17.12
C GLY A 208 -8.46 -0.67 16.42
N GLU A 209 -8.51 -0.82 15.10
CA GLU A 209 -9.79 -0.85 14.38
C GLU A 209 -10.53 -2.19 14.53
N GLU A 210 -11.86 -2.14 14.41
CA GLU A 210 -12.80 -3.25 14.66
C GLU A 210 -12.87 -4.31 13.54
N ILE A 211 -12.06 -4.20 12.49
CA ILE A 211 -12.24 -4.98 11.25
C ILE A 211 -11.50 -6.35 11.26
N ALA A 212 -10.61 -6.61 12.22
CA ALA A 212 -9.85 -7.86 12.29
C ALA A 212 -10.01 -8.58 13.64
N PRO A 213 -10.63 -9.78 13.70
CA PRO A 213 -10.82 -10.55 14.94
C PRO A 213 -9.53 -11.13 15.53
N HIS A 214 -8.36 -10.90 14.92
CA HIS A 214 -7.05 -11.39 15.37
C HIS A 214 -6.09 -10.21 15.51
N ARG A 215 -6.12 -9.56 16.68
CA ARG A 215 -5.22 -8.48 17.06
C ARG A 215 -3.96 -9.07 17.69
N GLU A 216 -2.89 -9.14 16.93
CA GLU A 216 -1.57 -9.44 17.47
C GLU A 216 -0.68 -8.20 17.38
N LYS A 217 -0.14 -7.77 18.51
CA LYS A 217 0.92 -6.75 18.52
C LYS A 217 2.24 -7.46 18.28
N PHE A 218 2.92 -7.08 17.20
CA PHE A 218 4.26 -7.58 16.90
C PHE A 218 5.30 -6.63 17.50
N SER A 219 6.32 -7.20 18.13
CA SER A 219 7.52 -6.46 18.51
C SER A 219 8.35 -6.08 17.28
N ASP A 220 9.18 -5.04 17.39
CA ASP A 220 10.12 -4.64 16.33
C ASP A 220 11.06 -5.79 15.95
N ALA A 221 11.42 -6.65 16.90
CA ALA A 221 12.24 -7.83 16.64
C ALA A 221 11.51 -8.87 15.76
N GLN A 222 10.21 -9.10 15.99
CA GLN A 222 9.39 -10.01 15.17
C GLN A 222 9.23 -9.44 13.76
N LEU A 223 8.95 -8.14 13.62
CA LEU A 223 8.85 -7.50 12.32
C LEU A 223 10.18 -7.53 11.56
N THR A 224 11.30 -7.28 12.25
CA THR A 224 12.64 -7.38 11.65
C THR A 224 12.93 -8.79 11.17
N THR A 225 12.68 -9.80 11.99
CA THR A 225 12.85 -11.23 11.63
C THR A 225 12.01 -11.60 10.41
N MET A 226 10.77 -11.11 10.33
CA MET A 226 9.92 -11.32 9.15
C MET A 226 10.51 -10.65 7.90
N VAL A 227 10.97 -9.40 8.00
CA VAL A 227 11.63 -8.70 6.87
C VAL A 227 12.86 -9.49 6.41
N GLU A 228 13.73 -9.90 7.32
CA GLU A 228 14.91 -10.72 7.02
C GLU A 228 14.53 -12.04 6.34
N THR A 229 13.46 -12.69 6.82
CA THR A 229 12.94 -13.92 6.22
C THR A 229 12.45 -13.69 4.79
N LEU A 230 11.68 -12.63 4.53
CA LEU A 230 11.24 -12.26 3.19
C LEU A 230 12.42 -11.98 2.27
N MET A 231 13.45 -11.27 2.76
CA MET A 231 14.66 -10.97 2.00
C MET A 231 15.48 -12.23 1.68
N HIS A 232 15.77 -13.06 2.68
CA HIS A 232 16.57 -14.28 2.52
C HIS A 232 15.87 -15.30 1.62
N THR A 233 14.55 -15.47 1.78
CA THR A 233 13.78 -16.40 0.97
C THR A 233 13.42 -15.84 -0.41
N ARG A 234 13.67 -14.55 -0.66
CA ARG A 234 13.18 -13.80 -1.81
C ARG A 234 11.66 -13.98 -1.98
N GLY A 235 10.94 -13.90 -0.86
CA GLY A 235 9.50 -14.06 -0.78
C GLY A 235 8.96 -15.43 -1.16
N ARG A 236 9.79 -16.50 -1.22
CA ARG A 236 9.30 -17.86 -1.56
C ARG A 236 8.16 -18.36 -0.68
N GLN A 237 8.06 -17.88 0.55
CA GLN A 237 6.95 -18.19 1.45
C GLN A 237 5.62 -17.56 1.02
N LEU A 238 5.67 -16.52 0.20
CA LEU A 238 4.51 -15.84 -0.39
C LEU A 238 4.20 -16.37 -1.80
N LEU A 239 4.97 -17.34 -2.31
CA LEU A 239 4.78 -17.88 -3.66
C LEU A 239 3.97 -19.17 -3.60
N SER A 240 3.09 -19.34 -4.59
CA SER A 240 2.58 -20.66 -4.96
C SER A 240 3.77 -21.62 -5.17
N ARG A 241 3.62 -22.89 -4.80
CA ARG A 241 4.70 -23.92 -4.83
C ARG A 241 5.40 -24.11 -6.19
N ASP A 242 4.90 -23.49 -7.25
CA ASP A 242 5.36 -23.67 -8.63
C ASP A 242 5.99 -22.40 -9.28
N ALA A 243 6.48 -21.43 -8.49
CA ALA A 243 7.16 -20.21 -9.01
C ALA A 243 8.68 -20.18 -8.80
#